data_AF-A0A2P1DP76-F1
#
_entry.id   AF-A0A2P1DP76-F1
#
_cell.length_a   1.000
_cell.length_b   1.000
_cell.length_c   1.000
_cell.angle_alpha   90.00
_cell.angle_beta   90.00
_cell.angle_gamma   90.00
#
_symmetry.space_group_name_H-M   'P 1'
#
loop_
_entity.id
_entity.type
_entity.pdbx_description
1 polymer ?
#
loop_
_entity_poly.entity_id
_entity_poly.type
_entity_poly.pdbx_seq_one_letter_code
_entity_poly.pdbx_strand_id
1 'polypeptide(L)'
;GPRGVDKMLVDSLGDITITNDGATILDKMDLQHPAAKLLVQIAKGQDEETADGTKTAVIFSGELVRRAEELLYKEIHPTIIISGYKKAEEVALKTIEEIAQPVTVNDTDILRKVAMTSLSSKAVAGAREYIADVVVKAVTQVAELRGNKWYVDLDNVQIVKKAGGSINDTQLVYGIIVDKEVVHPGMPKRVENAKIALIDASLEVEKPELDAEIRINDPTQMQKFLEEEENLIKEKVDKILATGANVIICQKG
;
A
#
# COMPACT_ATOMS: atom_id res chain seq x y z
N GLY A 1 -5.35 13.29 -17.32
CA GLY A 1 -4.24 12.86 -18.19
C GLY A 1 -2.91 13.47 -17.73
N PRO A 2 -1.80 13.25 -18.46
CA PRO A 2 -0.43 13.62 -18.05
C PRO A 2 -0.16 15.12 -17.87
N ARG A 3 -0.96 15.99 -18.50
CA ARG A 3 -0.93 17.44 -18.28
C ARG A 3 -1.91 17.91 -17.20
N GLY A 4 -2.45 16.99 -16.40
CA GLY A 4 -3.31 17.33 -15.27
C GLY A 4 -2.52 18.07 -14.20
N VAL A 5 -3.19 18.97 -13.50
CA VAL A 5 -2.59 19.72 -12.40
C VAL A 5 -2.89 19.04 -11.07
N ASP A 6 -1.91 19.06 -10.17
CA ASP A 6 -2.08 18.57 -8.81
C ASP A 6 -3.01 19.49 -8.02
N LYS A 7 -3.77 18.92 -7.09
CA LYS A 7 -4.68 19.64 -6.21
C LYS A 7 -4.13 19.62 -4.80
N MET A 8 -3.98 20.81 -4.23
CA MET A 8 -3.71 21.00 -2.81
C MET A 8 -5.04 21.00 -2.07
N LEU A 9 -5.19 20.05 -1.16
CA LEU A 9 -6.36 19.87 -0.31
C LEU A 9 -5.93 20.18 1.11
N VAL A 10 -6.69 21.05 1.78
CA VAL A 10 -6.43 21.46 3.17
C VAL A 10 -7.59 20.95 4.02
N ASP A 11 -7.29 20.10 4.98
CA ASP A 11 -8.29 19.60 5.93
C ASP A 11 -8.62 20.66 7.00
N SER A 12 -9.71 20.44 7.73
CA SER A 12 -10.18 21.27 8.85
C SER A 12 -9.14 21.42 9.95
N LEU A 13 -8.27 20.41 10.13
CA LEU A 13 -7.16 20.43 11.08
C LEU A 13 -5.89 21.14 10.54
N GLY A 14 -5.91 21.57 9.27
CA GLY A 14 -4.79 22.22 8.62
C GLY A 14 -3.81 21.28 7.90
N ASP A 15 -4.08 19.97 7.88
CA ASP A 15 -3.25 19.00 7.15
C ASP A 15 -3.34 19.23 5.64
N ILE A 16 -2.18 19.38 5.01
CA ILE A 16 -2.07 19.66 3.57
C ILE A 16 -1.75 18.36 2.84
N THR A 17 -2.61 18.00 1.88
CA THR A 17 -2.38 16.89 0.96
C THR A 17 -2.35 17.40 -0.47
N ILE A 18 -1.22 17.23 -1.15
CA ILE A 18 -1.08 17.54 -2.58
C ILE A 18 -1.19 16.23 -3.33
N THR A 19 -2.22 16.10 -4.18
CA THR A 19 -2.43 14.87 -4.94
C THR A 19 -3.03 15.16 -6.31
N ASN A 20 -2.69 14.29 -7.26
CA ASN A 20 -3.35 14.20 -8.55
C ASN A 20 -4.18 12.93 -8.65
N ASP A 21 -4.49 12.25 -7.55
CA ASP A 21 -5.30 11.05 -7.59
C ASP A 21 -6.80 11.38 -7.49
N GLY A 22 -7.61 10.83 -8.40
CA GLY A 22 -9.02 11.16 -8.50
C GLY A 22 -9.83 10.68 -7.30
N ALA A 23 -9.57 9.46 -6.84
CA ALA A 23 -10.24 8.87 -5.69
C ALA A 23 -9.90 9.64 -4.41
N THR A 24 -8.62 9.93 -4.18
CA THR A 24 -8.15 10.71 -3.03
C THR A 24 -8.74 12.12 -2.99
N ILE A 25 -8.86 12.78 -4.16
CA ILE A 25 -9.48 14.11 -4.24
C ILE A 25 -10.95 14.06 -3.84
N LEU A 26 -11.69 13.08 -4.38
CA LEU A 26 -13.13 12.95 -4.11
C LEU A 26 -13.43 12.48 -2.68
N ASP A 27 -12.54 11.70 -2.09
CA ASP A 27 -12.69 11.24 -0.70
C ASP A 27 -12.50 12.37 0.32
N LYS A 28 -11.58 13.29 0.04
CA LYS A 28 -11.31 14.46 0.89
C LYS A 28 -12.29 15.63 0.69
N MET A 29 -13.17 15.56 -0.32
CA MET A 29 -14.19 16.58 -0.54
C MET A 29 -15.44 16.28 0.29
N ASP A 30 -15.92 17.27 1.04
CA ASP A 30 -17.19 17.17 1.75
C ASP A 30 -18.37 17.34 0.77
N LEU A 31 -18.89 16.21 0.27
CA LEU A 31 -19.99 16.16 -0.69
C LEU A 31 -21.32 15.91 0.01
N GLN A 32 -22.20 16.91 -0.01
CA GLN A 32 -23.52 16.82 0.60
C GLN A 32 -24.57 16.18 -0.32
N HIS A 33 -24.43 16.34 -1.64
CA HIS A 33 -25.44 15.88 -2.61
C HIS A 33 -25.39 14.35 -2.81
N PRO A 34 -26.52 13.62 -2.65
CA PRO A 34 -26.55 12.16 -2.78
C PRO A 34 -26.02 11.61 -4.11
N ALA A 35 -26.35 12.25 -5.24
CA ALA A 35 -25.85 11.84 -6.55
C ALA A 35 -24.32 12.00 -6.68
N ALA A 36 -23.74 13.00 -6.00
CA ALA A 36 -22.29 13.18 -5.99
C ALA A 36 -21.61 12.07 -5.16
N LYS A 37 -22.23 11.62 -4.07
CA LYS A 37 -21.73 10.48 -3.28
C LYS A 37 -21.68 9.18 -4.10
N LEU A 38 -22.64 8.95 -5.00
CA LEU A 38 -22.60 7.80 -5.92
C LEU A 38 -21.39 7.86 -6.87
N LEU A 39 -21.03 9.05 -7.38
CA LEU A 39 -19.83 9.21 -8.20
C LEU A 39 -18.54 8.92 -7.42
N VAL A 40 -18.48 9.29 -6.14
CA VAL A 40 -17.34 8.93 -5.27
C VAL A 40 -17.24 7.43 -5.09
N GLN A 41 -18.37 6.73 -4.90
CA GLN A 41 -18.38 5.28 -4.78
C GLN A 41 -17.88 4.60 -6.06
N ILE A 42 -18.21 5.12 -7.25
CA ILE A 42 -17.66 4.63 -8.52
C ILE A 42 -16.15 4.83 -8.56
N ALA A 43 -15.66 6.02 -8.17
CA ALA A 43 -14.23 6.30 -8.13
C ALA A 43 -13.47 5.38 -7.16
N LYS A 44 -14.04 5.14 -5.97
CA LYS A 44 -13.47 4.25 -4.95
C LYS A 44 -13.44 2.80 -5.41
N GLY A 45 -14.55 2.29 -5.96
CA GLY A 45 -14.59 0.93 -6.49
C GLY A 45 -13.57 0.71 -7.62
N GLN A 46 -13.35 1.71 -8.48
CA GLN A 46 -12.31 1.64 -9.51
C GLN A 46 -10.89 1.62 -8.89
N ASP A 47 -10.67 2.38 -7.82
CA ASP A 47 -9.39 2.46 -7.12
C ASP A 47 -9.06 1.14 -6.42
N GLU A 48 -10.03 0.54 -5.73
CA GLU A 48 -9.87 -0.76 -5.05
C GLU A 48 -9.54 -1.89 -6.03
N GLU A 49 -10.15 -1.91 -7.21
CA GLU A 49 -9.93 -2.98 -8.20
C GLU A 49 -8.67 -2.79 -9.05
N THR A 50 -8.32 -1.55 -9.41
CA THR A 50 -7.27 -1.30 -10.43
C THR A 50 -6.27 -0.21 -10.07
N ALA A 51 -6.55 0.63 -9.06
CA ALA A 51 -5.73 1.78 -8.67
C ALA A 51 -5.35 2.76 -9.81
N ASP A 52 -6.05 2.70 -10.94
CA ASP A 52 -5.89 3.58 -12.10
C ASP A 52 -7.26 3.85 -12.75
N GLY A 53 -7.34 4.89 -13.59
CA GLY A 53 -8.56 5.22 -14.31
C GLY A 53 -9.67 5.83 -13.45
N THR A 54 -9.46 6.04 -12.15
CA THR A 54 -10.44 6.65 -11.21
C THR A 54 -11.01 7.97 -11.74
N LYS A 55 -10.16 8.86 -12.28
CA LYS A 55 -10.61 10.10 -12.93
C LYS A 55 -11.40 9.86 -14.20
N THR A 56 -10.96 8.90 -15.02
CA THR A 56 -11.62 8.59 -16.28
C THR A 56 -13.02 8.06 -16.00
N ALA A 57 -13.19 7.18 -15.01
CA ALA A 57 -14.49 6.66 -14.61
C ALA A 57 -15.46 7.80 -14.22
N VAL A 58 -15.01 8.76 -13.40
CA VAL A 58 -15.84 9.88 -12.95
C VAL A 58 -16.18 10.84 -14.09
N ILE A 59 -15.20 11.24 -14.89
CA ILE A 59 -15.40 12.15 -16.03
C ILE A 59 -16.32 11.49 -17.05
N PHE A 60 -16.09 10.21 -17.35
CA PHE A 60 -16.89 9.46 -18.31
C PHE A 60 -18.33 9.29 -17.83
N SER A 61 -18.54 9.01 -16.55
CA SER A 61 -19.88 8.98 -15.94
C SER A 61 -20.60 10.32 -16.09
N GLY A 62 -19.91 11.44 -15.80
CA GLY A 62 -20.47 12.78 -15.98
C GLY A 62 -20.84 13.10 -17.43
N GLU A 63 -19.99 12.70 -18.38
CA GLU A 63 -20.25 12.87 -19.81
C GLU A 63 -21.43 12.03 -20.31
N LEU A 64 -21.56 10.78 -19.85
CA LEU A 64 -22.71 9.93 -20.18
C LEU A 64 -24.03 10.53 -19.69
N VAL A 65 -24.04 11.11 -18.48
CA VAL A 65 -25.21 11.81 -17.93
C VAL A 65 -25.51 13.08 -18.73
N ARG A 66 -24.49 13.88 -19.06
CA ARG A 66 -24.66 15.09 -19.88
C ARG A 66 -25.26 14.78 -21.25
N ARG A 67 -24.81 13.70 -21.91
CA ARG A 67 -25.39 13.27 -23.20
C ARG A 67 -26.77 12.64 -23.05
N ALA A 68 -27.04 11.98 -21.93
CA ALA A 68 -28.38 11.48 -21.63
C ALA A 68 -29.39 12.63 -21.46
N GLU A 69 -28.98 13.76 -20.88
CA GLU A 69 -29.83 14.95 -20.73
C GLU A 69 -30.36 15.44 -22.09
N GLU A 70 -29.52 15.50 -23.12
CA GLU A 70 -29.93 15.86 -24.49
C GLU A 70 -31.00 14.92 -25.08
N LEU A 71 -30.96 13.64 -24.70
CA LEU A 71 -31.95 12.64 -25.13
C LEU A 71 -33.26 12.77 -24.34
N LEU A 72 -33.18 13.14 -23.06
CA LEU A 72 -34.35 13.43 -22.23
C LEU A 72 -35.11 14.65 -22.74
N TYR A 73 -34.42 15.71 -23.21
CA TYR A 73 -35.05 16.85 -23.87
C TYR A 73 -35.82 16.49 -25.15
N LYS A 74 -35.44 15.38 -25.79
CA LYS A 74 -36.15 14.82 -26.96
C LYS A 74 -37.24 13.82 -26.55
N GLU A 75 -37.64 13.82 -25.28
CA GLU A 75 -38.68 12.97 -24.70
C GLU A 75 -38.40 11.45 -24.81
N ILE A 76 -37.12 11.06 -24.91
CA ILE A 76 -36.73 9.65 -24.90
C ILE A 76 -36.79 9.13 -23.47
N HIS A 77 -37.58 8.08 -23.23
CA HIS A 77 -37.74 7.50 -21.90
C HIS A 77 -36.40 6.98 -21.33
N PRO A 78 -36.05 7.26 -20.04
CA PRO A 78 -34.78 6.85 -19.44
C PRO A 78 -34.44 5.36 -19.59
N THR A 79 -35.44 4.48 -19.50
CA THR A 79 -35.27 3.02 -19.71
C THR A 79 -34.68 2.69 -21.09
N ILE A 80 -35.06 3.43 -22.14
CA ILE A 80 -34.54 3.24 -23.48
C ILE A 80 -33.07 3.68 -23.55
N ILE A 81 -32.74 4.80 -22.89
CA ILE A 81 -31.36 5.31 -22.82
C ILE A 81 -30.46 4.29 -22.11
N ILE A 82 -30.89 3.79 -20.94
CA ILE A 82 -30.16 2.78 -20.18
C ILE A 82 -29.97 1.50 -21.01
N SER A 83 -31.02 1.03 -21.70
CA SER A 83 -30.93 -0.13 -22.58
C SER A 83 -29.95 0.10 -23.74
N GLY A 84 -29.96 1.29 -24.33
CA GLY A 84 -29.02 1.69 -25.37
C GLY A 84 -27.57 1.70 -24.89
N TYR A 85 -27.31 2.30 -23.72
CA TYR A 85 -25.98 2.32 -23.11
C TYR A 85 -25.46 0.92 -22.78
N LYS A 86 -26.29 0.02 -22.24
CA LYS A 86 -25.89 -1.37 -21.99
C LYS A 86 -25.50 -2.11 -23.28
N LYS A 87 -26.23 -1.89 -24.38
CA LYS A 87 -25.87 -2.47 -25.68
C LYS A 87 -24.56 -1.89 -26.24
N ALA A 88 -24.36 -0.58 -26.06
CA ALA A 88 -23.13 0.09 -26.49
C ALA A 88 -21.92 -0.37 -25.66
N GLU A 89 -22.09 -0.55 -24.36
CA GLU A 89 -21.08 -1.09 -23.44
C GLU A 89 -20.59 -2.47 -23.88
N GLU A 90 -21.50 -3.38 -24.21
CA GLU A 90 -21.14 -4.73 -24.67
C GLU A 90 -20.24 -4.69 -25.93
N VAL A 91 -20.58 -3.85 -26.90
CA VAL A 91 -19.79 -3.68 -28.12
C VAL A 91 -18.46 -2.99 -27.83
N ALA A 92 -18.45 -1.98 -26.96
CA ALA A 92 -17.24 -1.27 -26.58
C ALA A 92 -16.22 -2.20 -25.91
N LEU A 93 -16.67 -3.05 -24.97
CA LEU A 93 -15.81 -4.03 -24.30
C LEU A 93 -15.24 -5.06 -25.29
N LYS A 94 -16.08 -5.62 -26.17
CA LYS A 94 -15.62 -6.53 -27.24
C LYS A 94 -14.60 -5.87 -28.17
N THR A 95 -14.84 -4.61 -28.54
CA THR A 95 -13.91 -3.87 -29.40
C THR A 95 -12.54 -3.70 -28.73
N ILE A 96 -12.50 -3.47 -27.42
CA ILE A 96 -11.23 -3.38 -26.67
C ILE A 96 -10.50 -4.73 -26.68
N GLU A 97 -11.21 -5.85 -26.52
CA GLU A 97 -10.62 -7.20 -26.58
C GLU A 97 -10.06 -7.52 -27.98
N GLU A 98 -10.78 -7.12 -29.04
CA GLU A 98 -10.37 -7.37 -30.43
C GLU A 98 -9.11 -6.58 -30.84
N ILE A 99 -8.91 -5.38 -30.29
CA ILE A 99 -7.72 -4.55 -30.58
C ILE A 99 -6.56 -4.82 -29.62
N ALA A 100 -6.80 -5.53 -28.51
CA ALA A 100 -5.80 -5.77 -27.49
C ALA A 100 -4.65 -6.63 -28.03
N GLN A 101 -3.41 -6.28 -27.65
CA GLN A 101 -2.23 -7.06 -27.98
C GLN A 101 -1.85 -7.92 -26.78
N PRO A 102 -1.61 -9.24 -26.95
CA PRO A 102 -1.18 -10.09 -25.85
C PRO A 102 0.23 -9.71 -25.41
N VAL A 103 0.41 -9.52 -24.10
CA VAL A 103 1.68 -9.21 -23.45
C VAL A 103 1.95 -10.27 -22.39
N THR A 104 3.17 -10.80 -22.36
CA THR A 104 3.60 -11.80 -21.39
C THR A 104 4.56 -11.21 -20.36
N VAL A 105 4.80 -11.94 -19.26
CA VAL A 105 5.74 -11.52 -18.20
C VAL A 105 7.18 -11.38 -18.72
N ASN A 106 7.51 -12.06 -19.82
CA ASN A 106 8.84 -12.00 -20.44
C ASN A 106 9.05 -10.71 -21.26
N ASP A 107 7.97 -10.00 -21.61
CA ASP A 107 8.02 -8.77 -22.42
C ASP A 107 8.37 -7.55 -21.55
N THR A 108 9.50 -7.64 -20.85
CA THR A 108 9.95 -6.64 -19.86
C THR A 108 10.05 -5.23 -20.42
N ASP A 109 10.42 -5.07 -21.70
CA ASP A 109 10.46 -3.77 -22.38
C ASP A 109 9.08 -3.14 -22.58
N ILE A 110 8.06 -3.97 -22.88
CA ILE A 110 6.67 -3.51 -23.01
C ILE A 110 6.13 -3.16 -21.62
N LEU A 111 6.36 -4.01 -20.63
CA LEU A 111 5.96 -3.74 -19.24
C LEU A 111 6.59 -2.44 -18.71
N ARG A 112 7.86 -2.17 -19.05
CA ARG A 112 8.52 -0.90 -18.70
C ARG A 112 7.79 0.30 -19.31
N LYS A 113 7.41 0.24 -20.59
CA LYS A 113 6.64 1.30 -21.26
C LYS A 113 5.25 1.49 -20.64
N VAL A 114 4.58 0.41 -20.25
CA VAL A 114 3.28 0.45 -19.56
C VAL A 114 3.42 1.15 -18.22
N ALA A 115 4.40 0.75 -17.40
CA ALA A 115 4.68 1.39 -16.11
C ALA A 115 5.01 2.89 -16.26
N MET A 116 5.85 3.25 -17.25
CA MET A 116 6.14 4.66 -17.55
C MET A 116 4.89 5.45 -17.92
N THR A 117 3.93 4.84 -18.62
CA THR A 117 2.68 5.50 -19.02
C THR A 117 1.82 5.85 -17.80
N SER A 118 1.69 4.91 -16.85
CA SER A 118 0.97 5.16 -15.59
C SER A 118 1.64 6.25 -14.74
N LEU A 119 2.96 6.17 -14.57
CA LEU A 119 3.75 7.11 -13.76
C LEU A 119 3.80 8.53 -14.36
N SER A 120 3.63 8.69 -15.67
CA SER A 120 3.77 9.98 -16.37
C SER A 120 2.76 11.04 -15.95
N SER A 121 1.67 10.64 -15.27
CA SER A 121 0.64 11.56 -14.78
C SER A 121 0.81 11.97 -13.30
N LYS A 122 1.84 11.45 -12.62
CA LYS A 122 2.10 11.65 -11.19
C LYS A 122 3.31 12.57 -11.00
N ALA A 123 3.47 13.12 -9.79
CA ALA A 123 4.57 14.02 -9.42
C ALA A 123 5.98 13.42 -9.61
N VAL A 124 6.08 12.09 -9.73
CA VAL A 124 7.32 11.32 -9.92
C VAL A 124 7.82 11.35 -11.39
N ALA A 125 7.24 12.19 -12.25
CA ALA A 125 7.54 12.23 -13.69
C ALA A 125 9.03 12.41 -14.02
N GLY A 126 9.81 13.08 -13.15
CA GLY A 126 11.24 13.34 -13.36
C GLY A 126 12.14 12.09 -13.34
N ALA A 127 11.74 11.04 -12.63
CA ALA A 127 12.52 9.78 -12.51
C ALA A 127 11.71 8.54 -12.92
N ARG A 128 10.68 8.73 -13.75
CA ARG A 128 9.73 7.68 -14.14
C ARG A 128 10.38 6.46 -14.80
N GLU A 129 11.47 6.64 -15.52
CA GLU A 129 12.17 5.55 -16.21
C GLU A 129 12.85 4.61 -15.20
N TYR A 130 13.54 5.19 -14.23
CA TYR A 130 14.18 4.46 -13.15
C TYR A 130 13.15 3.70 -12.30
N ILE A 131 12.08 4.38 -11.89
CA ILE A 131 11.00 3.76 -11.11
C ILE A 131 10.27 2.69 -11.91
N ALA A 132 10.03 2.90 -13.21
CA ALA A 132 9.41 1.88 -14.06
C ALA A 132 10.27 0.60 -14.13
N ASP A 133 11.59 0.73 -14.23
CA ASP A 133 12.48 -0.44 -14.23
C ASP A 133 12.47 -1.19 -12.89
N VAL A 134 12.47 -0.46 -11.77
CA VAL A 134 12.33 -1.03 -10.42
C VAL A 134 11.00 -1.76 -10.26
N VAL A 135 9.88 -1.16 -10.67
CA VAL A 135 8.54 -1.74 -10.56
C VAL A 135 8.43 -3.03 -11.38
N VAL A 136 8.91 -3.04 -12.62
CA VAL A 136 8.87 -4.24 -13.47
C VAL A 136 9.68 -5.37 -12.83
N LYS A 137 10.89 -5.09 -12.32
CA LYS A 137 11.71 -6.09 -11.63
C LYS A 137 11.03 -6.63 -10.37
N ALA A 138 10.41 -5.77 -9.55
CA ALA A 138 9.71 -6.20 -8.35
C ALA A 138 8.49 -7.09 -8.68
N VAL A 139 7.67 -6.69 -9.65
CA VAL A 139 6.47 -7.45 -10.05
C VAL A 139 6.84 -8.78 -10.71
N THR A 140 7.81 -8.79 -11.63
CA THR A 140 8.26 -10.04 -12.28
C THR A 140 8.90 -11.02 -11.31
N GLN A 141 9.55 -10.55 -10.23
CA GLN A 141 10.13 -11.39 -9.18
C GLN A 141 9.06 -12.11 -8.35
N VAL A 142 7.91 -11.48 -8.14
CA VAL A 142 6.81 -11.99 -7.30
C VAL A 142 5.72 -12.69 -8.14
N ALA A 143 5.75 -12.53 -9.46
CA ALA A 143 4.80 -13.15 -10.36
C ALA A 143 4.95 -14.69 -10.35
N GLU A 144 3.89 -15.38 -9.92
CA GLU A 144 3.83 -16.83 -9.88
C GLU A 144 2.81 -17.35 -10.89
N LEU A 145 3.15 -18.45 -11.56
CA LEU A 145 2.20 -19.15 -12.41
C LEU A 145 1.34 -20.10 -11.55
N ARG A 146 0.10 -19.70 -11.26
CA ARG A 146 -0.87 -20.51 -10.53
C ARG A 146 -1.87 -21.13 -11.51
N GLY A 147 -1.62 -22.38 -11.87
CA GLY A 147 -2.37 -23.05 -12.95
C GLY A 147 -2.04 -22.44 -14.30
N ASN A 148 -3.04 -21.90 -15.00
CA ASN A 148 -2.87 -21.26 -16.32
C ASN A 148 -2.90 -19.72 -16.26
N LYS A 149 -2.89 -19.11 -15.08
CA LYS A 149 -2.89 -17.66 -14.91
C LYS A 149 -1.71 -17.21 -14.05
N TRP A 150 -1.13 -16.08 -14.44
CA TRP A 150 -0.15 -15.38 -13.61
C TRP A 150 -0.89 -14.71 -12.46
N TYR A 151 -0.38 -14.92 -11.25
CA TYR A 151 -0.87 -14.29 -10.03
C TYR A 151 0.27 -13.49 -9.41
N VAL A 152 -0.01 -12.25 -9.04
CA VAL A 152 0.94 -11.37 -8.35
C VAL A 152 0.33 -11.04 -7.01
N ASP A 153 1.03 -11.41 -5.95
CA ASP A 153 0.64 -11.08 -4.59
C ASP A 153 1.35 -9.78 -4.17
N LEU A 154 0.60 -8.69 -4.01
CA LEU A 154 1.17 -7.39 -3.65
C LEU A 154 1.73 -7.37 -2.22
N ASP A 155 1.26 -8.26 -1.33
CA ASP A 155 1.75 -8.35 0.05
C ASP A 155 3.22 -8.83 0.11
N ASN A 156 3.70 -9.50 -0.93
CA ASN A 156 5.09 -9.90 -1.07
C ASN A 156 6.02 -8.74 -1.51
N VAL A 157 5.47 -7.57 -1.84
CA VAL A 157 6.24 -6.36 -2.20
C VAL A 157 6.14 -5.34 -1.07
N GLN A 158 7.14 -5.31 -0.20
CA GLN A 158 7.19 -4.35 0.89
C GLN A 158 7.64 -2.95 0.41
N ILE A 159 6.89 -1.92 0.79
CA ILE A 159 7.22 -0.52 0.49
C ILE A 159 7.60 0.20 1.79
N VAL A 160 8.88 0.57 1.94
CA VAL A 160 9.37 1.37 3.08
C VAL A 160 9.74 2.77 2.60
N LYS A 161 9.22 3.79 3.28
CA LYS A 161 9.47 5.20 2.98
C LYS A 161 10.28 5.84 4.11
N LYS A 162 11.39 6.49 3.76
CA LYS A 162 12.19 7.32 4.66
C LYS A 162 12.27 8.74 4.14
N ALA A 163 12.12 9.71 5.03
CA ALA A 163 12.22 11.12 4.69
C ALA A 163 13.69 11.48 4.36
N GLY A 164 13.88 12.32 3.34
CA GLY A 164 15.19 12.71 2.83
C GLY A 164 15.53 12.05 1.49
N GLY A 165 16.68 12.42 0.93
CA GLY A 165 17.16 11.93 -0.36
C GLY A 165 16.38 12.47 -1.56
N SER A 166 16.73 11.96 -2.74
CA SER A 166 16.07 12.20 -4.02
C SER A 166 15.35 10.93 -4.49
N ILE A 167 14.46 11.05 -5.48
CA ILE A 167 13.76 9.89 -6.05
C ILE A 167 14.75 8.88 -6.67
N ASN A 168 15.90 9.35 -7.15
CA ASN A 168 16.94 8.52 -7.73
C ASN A 168 17.71 7.70 -6.68
N ASP A 169 17.60 8.05 -5.40
CA ASP A 169 18.22 7.29 -4.30
C ASP A 169 17.37 6.09 -3.85
N THR A 170 16.21 5.88 -4.48
CA THR A 170 15.40 4.68 -4.26
C THR A 170 16.11 3.45 -4.82
N GLN A 171 15.91 2.28 -4.21
CA GLN A 171 16.53 1.04 -4.67
C GLN A 171 15.59 -0.15 -4.45
N LEU A 172 15.71 -1.15 -5.32
CA LEU A 172 15.05 -2.44 -5.13
C LEU A 172 15.91 -3.31 -4.21
N VAL A 173 15.35 -3.73 -3.08
CA VAL A 173 16.00 -4.65 -2.15
C VAL A 173 15.42 -6.05 -2.37
N TYR A 174 16.29 -7.02 -2.63
CA TYR A 174 15.90 -8.44 -2.74
C TYR A 174 15.78 -9.06 -1.35
N GLY A 175 14.73 -8.66 -0.63
CA GLY A 175 14.46 -9.10 0.74
C GLY A 175 13.44 -8.19 1.43
N ILE A 176 13.29 -8.38 2.73
CA ILE A 176 12.37 -7.59 3.58
C ILE A 176 13.19 -6.56 4.36
N ILE A 177 12.64 -5.35 4.47
CA ILE A 177 13.21 -4.24 5.24
C ILE A 177 12.39 -4.07 6.51
N VAL A 178 12.98 -4.39 7.66
CA VAL A 178 12.34 -4.08 8.94
C VAL A 178 12.62 -2.63 9.26
N ASP A 179 11.57 -1.82 9.43
CA ASP A 179 11.71 -0.38 9.71
C ASP A 179 12.03 -0.09 11.20
N LYS A 180 13.11 -0.71 11.69
CA LYS A 180 13.65 -0.54 13.03
C LYS A 180 15.18 -0.64 12.98
N GLU A 181 15.82 0.09 13.88
CA GLU A 181 17.25 -0.02 14.11
C GLU A 181 17.53 -1.04 15.22
N VAL A 182 18.78 -1.47 15.34
CA VAL A 182 19.21 -2.29 16.47
C VAL A 182 19.03 -1.52 17.78
N VAL A 183 18.57 -2.22 18.82
CA VAL A 183 18.20 -1.59 20.11
C VAL A 183 19.40 -0.91 20.78
N HIS A 184 20.58 -1.54 20.74
CA HIS A 184 21.78 -1.04 21.41
C HIS A 184 22.95 -0.84 20.42
N PRO A 185 23.69 0.28 20.45
CA PRO A 185 24.80 0.54 19.52
C PRO A 185 25.95 -0.48 19.55
N GLY A 186 26.12 -1.17 20.68
CA GLY A 186 27.09 -2.24 20.86
C GLY A 186 26.68 -3.58 20.24
N MET A 187 25.46 -3.71 19.74
CA MET A 187 25.02 -4.90 19.01
C MET A 187 25.64 -4.94 17.61
N PRO A 188 25.85 -6.15 17.05
CA PRO A 188 26.42 -6.29 15.72
C PRO A 188 25.51 -5.66 14.66
N LYS A 189 26.07 -4.78 13.83
CA LYS A 189 25.35 -4.16 12.70
C LYS A 189 25.22 -5.07 11.48
N ARG A 190 26.01 -6.14 11.43
CA ARG A 190 26.00 -7.13 10.36
C ARG A 190 26.18 -8.51 10.97
N VAL A 191 25.26 -9.41 10.65
CA VAL A 191 25.28 -10.81 11.08
C VAL A 191 25.24 -11.69 9.83
N GLU A 192 26.22 -12.57 9.68
CA GLU A 192 26.28 -13.54 8.57
C GLU A 192 25.63 -14.85 8.99
N ASN A 193 24.89 -15.49 8.08
CA ASN A 193 24.05 -16.67 8.37
C ASN A 193 23.06 -16.43 9.53
N ALA A 194 22.27 -15.37 9.41
CA ALA A 194 21.28 -15.00 10.42
C ALA A 194 20.17 -16.05 10.56
N LYS A 195 19.94 -16.51 11.79
CA LYS A 195 18.81 -17.32 12.25
C LYS A 195 17.94 -16.40 13.10
N ILE A 196 16.91 -15.86 12.46
CA ILE A 196 16.03 -14.83 13.02
C ILE A 196 14.93 -15.51 13.83
N ALA A 197 14.81 -15.17 15.11
CA ALA A 197 13.68 -15.55 15.95
C ALA A 197 12.65 -14.40 15.94
N LEU A 198 11.44 -14.71 15.46
CA LEU A 198 10.29 -13.81 15.51
C LEU A 198 9.47 -14.14 16.76
N ILE A 199 9.47 -13.24 17.73
CA ILE A 199 8.87 -13.48 19.04
C ILE A 199 7.74 -12.48 19.29
N ASP A 200 6.52 -12.99 19.41
CA ASP A 200 5.33 -12.22 19.79
C ASP A 200 5.17 -12.17 21.32
N ALA A 201 6.28 -11.98 22.04
CA ALA A 201 6.30 -11.86 23.49
C ALA A 201 7.20 -10.69 23.89
N SER A 202 6.87 -10.04 25.01
CA SER A 202 7.67 -8.94 25.54
C SER A 202 8.96 -9.46 26.19
N LEU A 203 10.08 -8.87 25.78
CA LEU A 203 11.38 -9.01 26.42
C LEU A 203 11.68 -7.83 27.36
N GLU A 204 10.64 -7.15 27.84
CA GLU A 204 10.73 -6.10 28.84
C GLU A 204 10.26 -6.59 30.21
N VAL A 205 10.59 -5.83 31.25
CA VAL A 205 10.00 -5.99 32.57
C VAL A 205 8.55 -5.51 32.49
N GLU A 206 7.62 -6.46 32.47
CA GLU A 206 6.19 -6.16 32.49
C GLU A 206 5.72 -5.93 33.92
N LYS A 207 4.88 -4.91 34.10
CA LYS A 207 4.13 -4.78 35.36
C LYS A 207 3.11 -5.93 35.42
N PRO A 208 2.93 -6.56 36.59
CA PRO A 208 1.92 -7.61 36.73
C PRO A 208 0.54 -7.11 36.30
N GLU A 209 -0.11 -7.83 35.37
CA GLU A 209 -1.49 -7.50 34.93
C GLU A 209 -2.54 -7.83 36.00
N LEU A 210 -2.22 -8.77 36.90
CA LEU A 210 -3.02 -9.05 38.08
C LEU A 210 -2.63 -8.06 39.19
N ASP A 211 -3.62 -7.55 39.93
CA ASP A 211 -3.48 -6.70 41.13
C ASP A 211 -2.69 -7.39 42.25
N ALA A 212 -1.43 -7.72 42.00
CA ALA A 212 -0.49 -8.18 42.98
C ALA A 212 0.06 -6.94 43.70
N GLU A 213 -0.54 -6.60 44.83
CA GLU A 213 0.05 -5.62 45.75
C GLU A 213 1.35 -6.20 46.33
N ILE A 214 2.47 -5.93 45.68
CA ILE A 214 3.79 -6.23 46.24
C ILE A 214 4.07 -5.18 47.32
N ARG A 215 3.71 -5.49 48.57
CA ARG A 215 4.07 -4.67 49.73
C ARG A 215 5.51 -4.94 50.13
N ILE A 216 6.42 -4.18 49.55
CA ILE A 216 7.84 -4.20 49.89
C ILE A 216 8.01 -3.49 51.24
N ASN A 217 8.31 -4.23 52.29
CA ASN A 217 8.51 -3.67 53.64
C ASN A 217 10.00 -3.45 53.97
N ASP A 218 10.91 -4.05 53.21
CA ASP A 218 12.35 -3.98 53.42
C ASP A 218 13.11 -3.64 52.13
N PRO A 219 14.14 -2.76 52.17
CA PRO A 219 14.98 -2.45 51.01
C PRO A 219 15.67 -3.67 50.39
N THR A 220 15.96 -4.71 51.19
CA THR A 220 16.58 -5.96 50.73
C THR A 220 15.63 -6.80 49.87
N GLN A 221 14.31 -6.71 50.10
CA GLN A 221 13.30 -7.36 49.28
C GLN A 221 13.16 -6.68 47.92
N MET A 222 13.29 -5.35 47.88
CA MET A 222 13.32 -4.59 46.62
C MET A 222 14.47 -5.04 45.72
N GLN A 223 15.67 -5.20 46.29
CA GLN A 223 16.85 -5.62 45.52
C GLN A 223 16.71 -7.04 44.97
N LYS A 224 16.21 -7.98 45.78
CA LYS A 224 15.93 -9.36 45.32
C LYS A 224 14.88 -9.41 44.21
N PHE A 225 13.86 -8.56 44.27
CA PHE A 225 12.83 -8.50 43.24
C PHE A 225 13.40 -8.06 41.90
N LEU A 226 14.24 -7.01 41.89
CA LEU A 226 14.92 -6.54 40.69
C LEU A 226 15.87 -7.60 40.10
N GLU A 227 16.59 -8.33 40.96
CA GLU A 227 17.47 -9.44 40.51
C GLU A 227 16.67 -10.59 39.90
N GLU A 228 15.50 -10.94 40.45
CA GLU A 228 14.60 -11.95 39.88
C GLU A 228 13.99 -11.51 38.54
N GLU A 229 13.61 -10.24 38.39
CA GLU A 229 13.15 -9.70 37.11
C GLU A 229 14.24 -9.78 36.04
N GLU A 230 15.49 -9.41 36.39
CA GLU A 230 16.62 -9.50 35.47
C GLU A 230 16.93 -10.96 35.09
N ASN A 231 16.88 -11.88 36.06
CA ASN A 231 17.09 -13.31 35.81
C ASN A 231 15.99 -13.91 34.94
N LEU A 232 14.72 -13.50 35.12
CA LEU A 232 13.62 -13.96 34.29
C LEU A 232 13.81 -13.58 32.81
N ILE A 233 14.26 -12.35 32.54
CA ILE A 233 14.55 -11.90 31.17
C ILE A 233 15.74 -12.69 30.60
N LYS A 234 16.81 -12.88 31.37
CA LYS A 234 17.95 -13.70 30.95
C LYS A 234 17.54 -15.13 30.62
N GLU A 235 16.71 -15.76 31.45
CA GLU A 235 16.23 -17.12 31.22
C GLU A 235 15.39 -17.21 29.92
N LYS A 236 14.52 -16.23 29.66
CA LYS A 236 13.77 -16.14 28.39
C LYS A 236 14.72 -16.05 27.20
N VAL A 237 15.74 -15.19 27.28
CA VAL A 237 16.74 -15.01 26.22
C VAL A 237 17.58 -16.28 26.03
N ASP A 238 18.04 -16.92 27.11
CA ASP A 238 18.84 -18.15 27.05
C ASP A 238 18.07 -19.31 26.40
N LYS A 239 16.76 -19.43 26.66
CA LYS A 239 15.89 -20.39 25.97
C LYS A 239 15.84 -20.13 24.46
N ILE A 240 15.81 -18.86 24.04
CA ILE A 240 15.84 -18.50 22.62
C ILE A 240 17.22 -18.82 22.02
N LEU A 241 18.30 -18.44 22.70
CA LEU A 241 19.67 -18.73 22.27
C LEU A 241 19.95 -20.23 22.15
N ALA A 242 19.34 -21.07 23.00
CA ALA A 242 19.45 -22.52 22.94
C ALA A 242 18.92 -23.13 21.62
N THR A 243 18.01 -22.43 20.91
CA THR A 243 17.57 -22.83 19.57
C THR A 243 18.61 -22.57 18.48
N GLY A 244 19.67 -21.82 18.82
CA GLY A 244 20.70 -21.35 17.90
C GLY A 244 20.34 -20.07 17.14
N ALA A 245 19.30 -19.34 17.59
CA ALA A 245 18.97 -18.02 17.05
C ALA A 245 20.10 -17.02 17.35
N ASN A 246 20.46 -16.20 16.35
CA ASN A 246 21.51 -15.19 16.48
C ASN A 246 20.99 -13.76 16.26
N VAL A 247 19.75 -13.61 15.80
CA VAL A 247 19.03 -12.34 15.67
C VAL A 247 17.63 -12.56 16.24
N ILE A 248 17.14 -11.63 17.06
CA ILE A 248 15.83 -11.69 17.68
C ILE A 248 15.07 -10.42 17.28
N ILE A 249 13.82 -10.59 16.83
CA ILE A 249 12.89 -9.49 16.57
C ILE A 249 11.65 -9.75 17.43
N CYS A 250 11.29 -8.76 18.24
CA CYS A 250 10.14 -8.82 19.11
C CYS A 250 9.09 -7.81 18.69
N GLN A 251 7.82 -8.12 18.95
CA GLN A 251 6.73 -7.17 18.76
C GLN A 251 6.74 -6.05 19.80
N LYS A 252 7.19 -6.38 21.03
CA LYS A 252 7.25 -5.47 22.20
C LYS A 252 8.65 -5.55 22.82
N GLY A 253 9.17 -4.41 23.27
CA GLY A 253 10.58 -4.23 23.65
C GLY A 253 11.40 -3.59 22.55
#